data_AF-A0AAE9EUS0-F1
#
_entry.id   AF-A0AAE9EUS0-F1
#
_cell.length_a   1.000
_cell.length_b   1.000
_cell.length_c   1.000
_cell.angle_alpha   90.00
_cell.angle_beta   90.00
_cell.angle_gamma   90.00
#
_symmetry.space_group_name_H-M   'P 1'
#
loop_
_entity.id
_entity.type
_entity.pdbx_description
1 polymer ?
#
loop_
_entity_poly.entity_id
_entity_poly.type
_entity_poly.pdbx_seq_one_letter_code
_entity_poly.pdbx_strand_id
1 'polypeptide(L)'
;MLPISSVLTPYCQTVRIRSIASLNCDSPVVRNAKILEISTENLMWPTTNLHQLPNPQIKLSYPYTDQITTANYFDRITEWLSIDRFIGSKLSIMLDTEDAGEKVLEMARSRSSERANCRSFKRCVRVRWQNGKDIRICYVKNKKRSQFEWILKTRIIKAEA
;
A
#
# COMPACT_ATOMS: atom_id res chain seq x y z
N MET A 1 40.75 21.80 -3.36
CA MET A 1 39.91 21.68 -4.58
C MET A 1 39.45 20.23 -4.67
N LEU A 2 38.17 19.96 -4.41
CA LEU A 2 37.57 18.64 -4.63
C LEU A 2 36.88 18.66 -6.00
N PRO A 3 37.00 17.61 -6.83
CA PRO A 3 36.40 17.61 -8.14
C PRO A 3 34.88 17.49 -8.02
N ILE A 4 34.22 18.49 -8.60
CA ILE A 4 32.78 18.56 -8.81
C ILE A 4 32.44 17.52 -9.88
N SER A 5 32.09 16.30 -9.47
CA SER A 5 31.39 15.34 -10.33
C SER A 5 30.73 14.26 -9.49
N SER A 6 29.56 14.60 -8.96
CA SER A 6 28.49 13.61 -8.85
C SER A 6 27.20 14.33 -9.21
N VAL A 7 26.94 14.35 -10.51
CA VAL A 7 25.68 14.74 -11.11
C VAL A 7 24.55 14.20 -10.23
N LEU A 8 23.73 15.11 -9.72
CA LEU A 8 22.51 14.86 -8.98
C LEU A 8 21.71 13.76 -9.70
N THR A 9 21.78 12.51 -9.22
CA THR A 9 20.85 11.46 -9.68
C THR A 9 19.43 11.94 -9.33
N PRO A 10 18.48 11.95 -10.27
CA PRO A 10 17.21 12.60 -10.04
C PRO A 10 16.45 11.84 -8.96
N TYR A 11 16.43 12.41 -7.75
CA TYR A 11 15.64 12.02 -6.59
C TYR A 11 14.14 12.21 -6.89
N CYS A 12 13.58 11.38 -7.77
CA CYS A 12 12.16 11.30 -8.11
C CYS A 12 11.78 9.96 -8.76
N GLN A 13 12.56 8.90 -8.55
CA GLN A 13 12.42 7.69 -9.36
C GLN A 13 11.25 6.82 -8.89
N THR A 14 10.15 6.93 -9.64
CA THR A 14 9.09 5.93 -9.64
C THR A 14 9.57 4.74 -10.45
N VAL A 15 9.57 3.54 -9.85
CA VAL A 15 9.86 2.30 -10.57
C VAL A 15 8.55 1.59 -10.85
N ARG A 16 8.36 1.15 -12.10
CA ARG A 16 7.16 0.44 -12.54
C ARG A 16 7.52 -0.99 -12.90
N ILE A 17 6.88 -1.94 -12.24
CA ILE A 17 7.01 -3.36 -12.49
C ILE A 17 5.69 -3.83 -13.07
N ARG A 18 5.70 -4.31 -14.32
CA ARG A 18 4.48 -4.74 -15.04
C ARG A 18 4.16 -6.22 -14.90
N SER A 19 5.12 -7.00 -14.45
CA SER A 19 4.97 -8.42 -14.16
C SER A 19 5.64 -8.71 -12.84
N ILE A 20 4.93 -9.35 -11.93
CA ILE A 20 5.51 -9.81 -10.66
C ILE A 20 6.70 -10.75 -10.88
N ALA A 21 6.70 -11.52 -11.98
CA ALA A 21 7.79 -12.42 -12.32
C ALA A 21 9.11 -11.69 -12.61
N SER A 22 9.06 -10.40 -12.96
CA SER A 22 10.26 -9.57 -13.16
C SER A 22 10.64 -8.75 -11.92
N LEU A 23 9.93 -8.92 -10.80
CA LEU A 23 10.27 -8.24 -9.54
C LEU A 23 11.52 -8.89 -8.93
N ASN A 24 12.66 -8.22 -9.07
CA ASN A 24 13.86 -8.52 -8.31
C ASN A 24 13.94 -7.61 -7.08
N CYS A 25 13.57 -8.14 -5.90
CA CYS A 25 13.59 -7.41 -4.63
C CYS A 25 15.00 -6.98 -4.18
N ASP A 26 16.06 -7.64 -4.68
CA ASP A 26 17.45 -7.32 -4.34
C ASP A 26 18.06 -6.26 -5.25
N SER A 27 17.39 -5.91 -6.36
CA SER A 27 17.84 -4.86 -7.25
C SER A 27 17.91 -3.51 -6.52
N PRO A 28 19.07 -2.82 -6.52
CA PRO A 28 19.21 -1.51 -5.91
C PRO A 28 18.22 -0.48 -6.47
N VAL A 29 17.87 -0.61 -7.76
CA VAL A 29 16.87 0.25 -8.42
C VAL A 29 15.49 0.08 -7.78
N VAL A 30 15.07 -1.16 -7.50
CA VAL A 30 13.79 -1.45 -6.85
C VAL A 30 13.83 -0.99 -5.39
N ARG A 31 14.88 -1.33 -4.64
CA ARG A 31 14.98 -0.99 -3.21
C ARG A 31 15.04 0.52 -2.94
N ASN A 32 15.72 1.26 -3.81
CA ASN A 32 15.90 2.71 -3.64
C ASN A 32 14.75 3.54 -4.25
N ALA A 33 13.76 2.90 -4.88
CA ALA A 33 12.63 3.61 -5.46
C ALA A 33 11.77 4.29 -4.38
N LYS A 34 11.49 5.58 -4.56
CA LYS A 34 10.59 6.32 -3.67
C LYS A 34 9.14 5.85 -3.83
N ILE A 35 8.77 5.52 -5.06
CA ILE A 35 7.46 4.99 -5.42
C ILE A 35 7.69 3.72 -6.22
N LEU A 36 7.16 2.60 -5.74
CA LEU A 36 7.15 1.34 -6.46
C LEU A 36 5.71 1.06 -6.92
N GLU A 37 5.48 1.06 -8.22
CA GLU A 37 4.19 0.71 -8.83
C GLU A 37 4.29 -0.70 -9.40
N ILE A 38 3.52 -1.63 -8.85
CA ILE A 38 3.46 -3.02 -9.27
C ILE A 38 2.09 -3.25 -9.89
N SER A 39 2.08 -3.53 -11.19
CA SER A 39 0.93 -4.08 -11.88
C SER A 39 1.25 -5.54 -12.22
N THR A 40 0.26 -6.43 -12.13
CA THR A 40 0.43 -7.82 -12.57
C THR A 40 -0.74 -8.24 -13.42
N GLU A 41 -0.47 -8.75 -14.61
CA GLU A 41 -1.50 -9.27 -15.52
C GLU A 41 -1.97 -10.68 -15.11
N ASN A 42 -1.34 -11.28 -14.10
CA ASN A 42 -1.60 -12.66 -13.69
C ASN A 42 -2.92 -12.78 -12.88
N LEU A 43 -3.67 -13.85 -13.16
CA LEU A 43 -5.00 -14.15 -12.57
C LEU A 43 -4.93 -14.60 -11.10
N MET A 44 -3.76 -15.04 -10.64
CA MET A 44 -3.57 -15.49 -9.25
C MET A 44 -3.20 -14.32 -8.36
N TRP A 45 -3.72 -14.34 -7.12
CA TRP A 45 -3.30 -13.42 -6.08
C TRP A 45 -1.77 -13.39 -6.00
N PRO A 46 -1.13 -12.21 -6.02
CA PRO A 46 0.30 -12.19 -6.20
C PRO A 46 1.03 -12.92 -5.05
N THR A 47 2.23 -13.41 -5.28
CA THR A 47 3.08 -13.97 -4.20
C THR A 47 4.11 -12.96 -3.72
N THR A 48 3.99 -11.67 -4.11
CA THR A 48 4.97 -10.64 -3.73
C THR A 48 4.98 -10.52 -2.22
N ASN A 49 6.14 -10.79 -1.65
CA ASN A 49 6.40 -10.58 -0.24
C ASN A 49 6.52 -9.08 0.05
N LEU A 50 5.41 -8.40 0.36
CA LEU A 50 5.40 -6.94 0.59
C LEU A 50 6.28 -6.51 1.77
N HIS A 51 6.57 -7.44 2.68
CA HIS A 51 7.50 -7.26 3.79
C HIS A 51 8.96 -7.11 3.34
N GLN A 52 9.32 -7.58 2.14
CA GLN A 52 10.67 -7.44 1.57
C GLN A 52 10.88 -6.10 0.86
N LEU A 53 9.81 -5.31 0.67
CA LEU A 53 9.83 -4.05 -0.07
C LEU A 53 9.85 -2.86 0.90
N PRO A 54 11.03 -2.23 1.12
CA PRO A 54 11.17 -1.12 2.08
C PRO A 54 10.64 0.21 1.54
N ASN A 55 10.09 0.22 0.32
CA ASN A 55 9.72 1.43 -0.39
C ASN A 55 8.73 2.30 0.41
N PRO A 56 8.98 3.62 0.50
CA PRO A 56 8.07 4.59 1.12
C PRO A 56 6.63 4.51 0.62
N GLN A 57 6.47 4.31 -0.69
CA GLN A 57 5.18 4.28 -1.35
C GLN A 57 5.12 3.07 -2.26
N ILE A 58 4.12 2.22 -2.04
CA ILE A 58 3.84 1.08 -2.90
C ILE A 58 2.44 1.26 -3.46
N LYS A 59 2.29 1.07 -4.78
CA LYS A 59 1.00 1.06 -5.46
C LYS A 59 0.82 -0.27 -6.17
N LEU A 60 -0.30 -0.92 -5.92
CA LEU A 60 -0.64 -2.23 -6.45
C LEU A 60 -1.89 -2.11 -7.33
N SER A 61 -1.86 -2.68 -8.52
CA SER A 61 -3.00 -2.75 -9.43
C SER A 61 -3.14 -4.13 -10.06
N TYR A 62 -4.32 -4.74 -9.92
CA TYR A 62 -4.59 -6.13 -10.30
C TYR A 62 -5.70 -6.19 -11.36
N PRO A 63 -5.39 -6.21 -12.67
CA PRO A 63 -6.37 -6.12 -13.75
C PRO A 63 -7.51 -7.13 -13.73
N TYR A 64 -7.35 -8.27 -13.06
CA TYR A 64 -8.37 -9.29 -12.96
C TYR A 64 -8.68 -9.54 -11.49
N THR A 65 -9.91 -9.23 -11.09
CA THR A 65 -10.32 -9.20 -9.68
C THR A 65 -11.43 -10.16 -9.32
N ASP A 66 -11.92 -10.93 -10.30
CA ASP A 66 -12.99 -11.91 -10.14
C ASP A 66 -12.68 -12.99 -9.07
N GLN A 67 -11.40 -13.16 -8.71
CA GLN A 67 -10.94 -14.10 -7.68
C GLN A 67 -10.42 -13.42 -6.40
N ILE A 68 -10.44 -12.08 -6.34
CA ILE A 68 -9.88 -11.34 -5.20
C ILE A 68 -10.97 -11.11 -4.16
N THR A 69 -10.85 -11.80 -3.02
CA THR A 69 -11.76 -11.58 -1.89
C THR A 69 -11.36 -10.35 -1.08
N THR A 70 -12.29 -9.83 -0.28
CA THR A 70 -11.98 -8.76 0.66
C THR A 70 -10.86 -9.15 1.64
N ALA A 71 -10.81 -10.41 2.07
CA ALA A 71 -9.78 -10.90 2.98
C ALA A 71 -8.38 -10.76 2.36
N ASN A 72 -8.26 -11.03 1.05
CA ASN A 72 -7.01 -10.87 0.34
C ASN A 72 -6.50 -9.41 0.45
N TYR A 73 -7.35 -8.41 0.19
CA TYR A 73 -6.95 -6.99 0.35
C TYR A 73 -6.47 -6.64 1.76
N PHE A 74 -7.16 -7.16 2.79
CA PHE A 74 -6.76 -6.91 4.17
C PHE A 74 -5.43 -7.61 4.52
N ASP A 75 -5.23 -8.84 4.04
CA ASP A 75 -3.99 -9.60 4.24
C ASP A 75 -2.77 -8.89 3.61
N ARG A 76 -2.97 -8.11 2.53
CA ARG A 76 -1.89 -7.27 1.98
C ARG A 76 -1.55 -6.10 2.85
N ILE A 77 -2.54 -5.50 3.48
CA ILE A 77 -2.31 -4.43 4.43
C ILE A 77 -1.52 -4.98 5.61
N THR A 78 -1.92 -6.12 6.18
CA THR A 78 -1.22 -6.72 7.32
C THR A 78 0.19 -7.19 6.95
N GLU A 79 0.37 -7.82 5.79
CA GLU A 79 1.68 -8.19 5.27
C GLU A 79 2.58 -6.97 5.06
N TRP A 80 2.06 -5.90 4.45
CA TRP A 80 2.80 -4.66 4.29
C TRP A 80 3.21 -4.07 5.65
N LEU A 81 2.34 -4.15 6.65
CA LEU A 81 2.59 -3.66 8.02
C LEU A 81 3.49 -4.56 8.87
N SER A 82 3.89 -5.74 8.38
CA SER A 82 4.70 -6.71 9.15
C SER A 82 6.15 -6.26 9.41
N ILE A 83 6.61 -5.18 8.77
CA ILE A 83 7.91 -4.55 9.03
C ILE A 83 7.73 -3.17 9.63
N ASP A 84 8.73 -2.69 10.39
CA ASP A 84 8.68 -1.33 10.91
C ASP A 84 8.85 -0.31 9.77
N ARG A 85 7.79 0.45 9.53
CA ARG A 85 7.74 1.48 8.49
C ARG A 85 7.66 2.86 9.11
N PHE A 86 8.31 3.82 8.48
CA PHE A 86 8.36 5.19 8.99
C PHE A 86 7.02 5.93 8.77
N ILE A 87 6.80 6.96 9.58
CA ILE A 87 5.61 7.83 9.50
C ILE A 87 5.55 8.49 8.12
N GLY A 88 4.41 8.36 7.45
CA GLY A 88 4.22 8.88 6.10
C GLY A 88 4.35 7.84 5.00
N SER A 89 4.77 6.61 5.33
CA SER A 89 4.72 5.46 4.40
C SER A 89 3.29 5.21 3.92
N LYS A 90 3.15 4.79 2.65
CA LYS A 90 1.86 4.61 1.99
C LYS A 90 1.80 3.30 1.21
N LEU A 91 0.66 2.63 1.32
CA LEU A 91 0.23 1.57 0.42
C LEU A 91 -1.03 2.04 -0.31
N SER A 92 -1.09 1.83 -1.62
CA SER A 92 -2.30 2.03 -2.40
C SER A 92 -2.61 0.76 -3.16
N ILE A 93 -3.85 0.29 -3.08
CA ILE A 93 -4.32 -0.88 -3.81
C ILE A 93 -5.54 -0.45 -4.63
N MET A 94 -5.51 -0.71 -5.93
CA MET A 94 -6.66 -0.45 -6.79
C MET A 94 -7.79 -1.43 -6.45
N LEU A 95 -9.03 -0.92 -6.47
CA LEU A 95 -10.26 -1.65 -6.17
C LEU A 95 -11.26 -1.43 -7.31
N ASP A 96 -12.05 -2.45 -7.63
CA ASP A 96 -13.08 -2.33 -8.67
C ASP A 96 -14.39 -1.83 -8.09
N THR A 97 -14.72 -2.23 -6.85
CA THR A 97 -16.00 -1.92 -6.23
C THR A 97 -15.84 -1.09 -4.95
N GLU A 98 -16.85 -0.27 -4.66
CA GLU A 98 -16.93 0.46 -3.39
C GLU A 98 -17.12 -0.50 -2.20
N ASP A 99 -17.94 -1.54 -2.39
CA ASP A 99 -18.24 -2.59 -1.41
C ASP A 99 -16.98 -3.30 -0.90
N ALA A 100 -16.02 -3.61 -1.78
CA ALA A 100 -14.74 -4.17 -1.36
C ALA A 100 -13.99 -3.23 -0.40
N GLY A 101 -14.01 -1.92 -0.66
CA GLY A 101 -13.41 -0.92 0.21
C GLY A 101 -14.08 -0.87 1.59
N GLU A 102 -15.41 -0.90 1.62
CA GLU A 102 -16.20 -0.89 2.86
C GLU A 102 -15.93 -2.13 3.72
N LYS A 103 -15.99 -3.32 3.13
CA LYS A 103 -15.72 -4.59 3.84
C LYS A 103 -14.28 -4.67 4.39
N VAL A 104 -13.30 -4.07 3.70
CA VAL A 104 -11.92 -3.96 4.26
C VAL A 104 -11.92 -3.08 5.51
N LEU A 105 -12.64 -1.95 5.51
CA LEU A 105 -12.73 -1.10 6.70
C LEU A 105 -13.43 -1.83 7.85
N GLU A 106 -14.47 -2.61 7.59
CA GLU A 106 -15.12 -3.45 8.61
C GLU A 106 -14.17 -4.47 9.22
N MET A 107 -13.37 -5.17 8.41
CA MET A 107 -12.35 -6.08 8.92
C MET A 107 -11.30 -5.36 9.76
N ALA A 108 -10.84 -4.18 9.33
CA ALA A 108 -9.91 -3.38 10.10
C ALA A 108 -10.47 -2.97 11.47
N ARG A 109 -11.77 -2.63 11.53
CA ARG A 109 -12.47 -2.33 12.80
C ARG A 109 -12.55 -3.57 13.70
N SER A 110 -12.99 -4.70 13.14
CA SER A 110 -13.22 -5.93 13.89
C SER A 110 -11.93 -6.58 14.41
N ARG A 111 -10.83 -6.45 13.66
CA ARG A 111 -9.51 -6.98 14.06
C ARG A 111 -8.69 -6.00 14.90
N SER A 112 -9.14 -4.75 15.08
CA SER A 112 -8.54 -3.87 16.08
C SER A 112 -8.88 -4.41 17.47
N SER A 113 -7.86 -4.74 18.27
CA SER A 113 -8.01 -5.34 19.61
C SER A 113 -8.83 -4.48 20.57
N GLU A 114 -8.93 -3.18 20.30
CA GLU A 114 -9.71 -2.23 21.08
C GLU A 114 -10.56 -1.36 20.15
N ARG A 115 -11.89 -1.58 20.13
CA ARG A 115 -12.84 -0.70 19.40
C ARG A 115 -12.71 0.77 19.81
N ALA A 116 -12.31 1.06 21.04
CA ALA A 116 -12.06 2.42 21.54
C ALA A 116 -10.93 3.14 20.80
N ASN A 117 -9.99 2.39 20.22
CA ASN A 117 -8.86 2.90 19.45
C ASN A 117 -9.14 3.05 17.95
N CYS A 118 -10.40 2.87 17.56
CA CYS A 118 -10.85 2.90 16.19
C CYS A 118 -11.74 4.11 15.93
N ARG A 119 -11.22 5.13 15.22
CA ARG A 119 -12.03 6.26 14.74
C ARG A 119 -12.48 6.01 13.32
N SER A 120 -13.81 5.99 13.11
CA SER A 120 -14.43 5.71 11.82
C SER A 120 -15.04 6.98 11.22
N PHE A 121 -14.87 7.14 9.91
CA PHE A 121 -15.50 8.15 9.07
C PHE A 121 -16.11 7.44 7.86
N LYS A 122 -17.01 8.11 7.11
CA LYS A 122 -17.80 7.53 6.00
C LYS A 122 -17.01 6.60 5.04
N ARG A 123 -15.71 6.83 4.82
CA ARG A 123 -14.83 5.98 3.98
C ARG A 123 -13.41 5.82 4.53
N CYS A 124 -13.25 5.95 5.84
CA CYS A 124 -11.94 5.83 6.47
C CYS A 124 -12.06 5.20 7.85
N VAL A 125 -11.06 4.43 8.23
CA VAL A 125 -10.82 4.02 9.60
C VAL A 125 -9.40 4.42 10.01
N ARG A 126 -9.27 4.84 11.26
CA ARG A 126 -7.99 4.98 11.93
C ARG A 126 -7.91 3.93 13.02
N VAL A 127 -6.81 3.19 13.05
CA VAL A 127 -6.55 2.14 14.03
C VAL A 127 -5.21 2.44 14.71
N ARG A 128 -5.19 2.38 16.04
CA ARG A 128 -3.94 2.47 16.82
C ARG A 128 -3.01 1.32 16.41
N TRP A 129 -1.75 1.64 16.16
CA TRP A 129 -0.72 0.66 15.86
C TRP A 129 0.39 0.70 16.91
N GLN A 130 1.38 -0.16 16.73
CA GLN A 130 2.54 -0.27 17.60
C GLN A 130 3.46 0.95 17.49
N ASN A 131 4.34 1.12 18.49
CA ASN A 131 5.46 2.07 18.48
C ASN A 131 5.05 3.54 18.27
N GLY A 132 3.94 3.98 18.88
CA GLY A 132 3.51 5.38 18.78
C GLY A 132 3.05 5.78 17.37
N LYS A 133 2.68 4.80 16.53
CA LYS A 133 2.14 5.02 15.19
C LYS A 133 0.67 4.63 15.15
N ASP A 134 -0.09 5.25 14.26
CA ASP A 134 -1.42 4.80 13.89
C ASP A 134 -1.46 4.50 12.39
N ILE A 135 -2.45 3.70 12.00
CA ILE A 135 -2.71 3.40 10.61
C ILE A 135 -4.04 4.04 10.23
N ARG A 136 -4.03 4.75 9.11
CA ARG A 136 -5.25 5.25 8.47
C ARG A 136 -5.50 4.47 7.18
N ILE A 137 -6.62 3.78 7.10
CA ILE A 137 -7.09 3.06 5.91
C ILE A 137 -8.31 3.80 5.39
N CYS A 138 -8.29 4.20 4.13
CA CYS A 138 -9.42 4.87 3.47
C CYS A 138 -9.63 4.27 2.09
N TYR A 139 -10.84 4.28 1.58
CA TYR A 139 -11.07 4.09 0.14
C TYR A 139 -11.60 5.38 -0.48
N VAL A 140 -11.15 5.68 -1.70
CA VAL A 140 -11.50 6.90 -2.43
C VAL A 140 -11.78 6.57 -3.89
N LYS A 141 -12.67 7.35 -4.51
CA LYS A 141 -12.94 7.22 -5.95
C LYS A 141 -11.68 7.52 -6.75
N ASN A 142 -11.35 6.63 -7.68
CA ASN A 142 -10.30 6.85 -8.67
C ASN A 142 -10.79 7.90 -9.68
N LYS A 143 -10.06 9.01 -9.79
CA LYS A 143 -10.40 10.09 -10.73
C LYS A 143 -9.94 9.82 -12.16
N LYS A 144 -9.14 8.78 -12.37
CA LYS A 144 -8.62 8.41 -13.70
C LYS A 144 -9.60 7.46 -14.37
N ARG A 145 -9.81 7.61 -15.69
CA ARG A 145 -10.49 6.60 -16.51
C ARG A 145 -9.66 5.33 -16.47
N SER A 146 -10.13 4.35 -15.73
CA SER A 146 -9.45 3.10 -15.39
C SER A 146 -10.55 2.09 -15.03
N GLN A 147 -10.34 0.81 -15.31
CA GLN A 147 -11.26 -0.25 -14.89
C GLN A 147 -11.45 -0.30 -13.36
N PHE A 148 -10.42 0.15 -12.61
CA PHE A 148 -10.51 0.36 -11.17
C PHE A 148 -11.19 1.69 -10.84
N GLU A 149 -12.43 1.65 -10.37
CA GLU A 149 -13.18 2.84 -9.96
C GLU A 149 -12.75 3.37 -8.58
N TRP A 150 -12.08 2.56 -7.78
CA TRP A 150 -11.75 2.88 -6.38
C TRP A 150 -10.28 2.60 -6.06
N ILE A 151 -9.79 3.26 -5.01
CA ILE A 151 -8.43 3.09 -4.50
C ILE A 151 -8.48 2.97 -2.99
N LEU A 152 -8.03 1.83 -2.47
CA LEU A 152 -7.72 1.65 -1.07
C LEU A 152 -6.37 2.30 -0.76
N LYS A 153 -6.33 3.15 0.26
CA LYS A 153 -5.15 3.90 0.68
C LYS A 153 -4.90 3.63 2.15
N THR A 154 -3.75 3.03 2.43
CA THR A 154 -3.25 2.84 3.78
C THR A 154 -2.07 3.76 4.00
N ARG A 155 -2.04 4.46 5.14
CA ARG A 155 -0.96 5.36 5.52
C ARG A 155 -0.60 5.20 6.99
N ILE A 156 0.70 5.20 7.27
CA ILE A 156 1.20 5.30 8.63
C ILE A 156 1.26 6.77 9.03
N ILE A 157 0.65 7.09 10.15
CA ILE A 157 0.59 8.42 10.74
C ILE A 157 1.14 8.38 12.17
N LYS A 158 1.52 9.54 12.71
CA LYS A 158 1.87 9.65 14.12
C LYS A 158 0.62 9.34 14.96
N ALA A 159 0.79 8.63 16.06
CA ALA A 159 -0.27 8.51 17.06
C ALA A 159 -0.69 9.88 17.57
N GLU A 160 -1.98 10.05 17.81
CA GLU A 160 -2.43 11.14 18.68
C GLU A 160 -2.14 10.72 20.13
N ALA A 161 -1.66 11.70 20.90
CA ALA A 161 -1.44 11.55 22.33
C ALA A 161 -2.78 11.50 23.06
#